data_AF-A0A1Y3DMC7-F1
#
_entry.id   AF-A0A1Y3DMC7-F1
#
_cell.length_a   1.000
_cell.length_b   1.000
_cell.length_c   1.000
_cell.angle_alpha   90.00
_cell.angle_beta   90.00
_cell.angle_gamma   90.00
#
_symmetry.space_group_name_H-M   'P 1'
#
loop_
_entity.id
_entity.type
_entity.pdbx_description
1 polymer ?
#
loop_
_entity_poly.entity_id
_entity_poly.type
_entity_poly.pdbx_seq_one_letter_code
_entity_poly.pdbx_strand_id
1 'polypeptide(L)'
;MVQIPQKLIVHYHHCSIGGVGEIFIDYLTVQLLFLKTVLNCPFIHLVGEAHPFSSYGSYPYAFNTLEGNILFGAEIIDYMKNVYLFDSIEYEPYFGVVNELKAILEYFVWVDEEIYNNFTKKIYKDRFFYLYYIYLTRRLRRENYEKCQMAGLDNHNLNITRLKTILSILEEVLCSGDNSTGEGRDVCYFDSMCFSILSILYSLPSKFNEDLHCALLSRPSLIEFVRNLNRRYRVWENEKSFLQGI
;
A
#
# COMPACT_ATOMS: atom_id res chain seq x y z
N MET A 1 -3.84 -10.01 38.76
CA MET A 1 -4.61 -9.38 37.67
C MET A 1 -4.33 -10.17 36.41
N VAL A 2 -5.35 -10.69 35.74
CA VAL A 2 -5.18 -11.28 34.40
C VAL A 2 -4.88 -10.10 33.48
N GLN A 3 -3.63 -9.98 33.01
CA GLN A 3 -3.31 -9.03 31.94
C GLN A 3 -4.12 -9.45 30.73
N ILE A 4 -5.15 -8.66 30.41
CA ILE A 4 -5.86 -8.82 29.14
C ILE A 4 -4.79 -8.59 28.07
N PRO A 5 -4.46 -9.58 27.22
CA PRO A 5 -3.43 -9.39 26.22
C PRO A 5 -3.87 -8.25 25.29
N GLN A 6 -3.01 -7.24 25.16
CA GLN A 6 -3.22 -6.12 24.25
C GLN A 6 -3.44 -6.67 22.84
N LYS A 7 -4.58 -6.35 22.24
CA LYS A 7 -4.89 -6.69 20.85
C LYS A 7 -5.27 -5.43 20.12
N LEU A 8 -4.66 -5.24 18.97
CA LEU A 8 -5.05 -4.28 17.97
C LEU A 8 -5.83 -5.04 16.90
N ILE A 9 -7.16 -4.99 16.98
CA ILE A 9 -8.03 -5.68 16.03
C ILE A 9 -8.24 -4.73 14.85
N VAL A 10 -7.51 -4.97 13.76
CA VAL A 10 -7.55 -4.15 12.57
C VAL A 10 -8.53 -4.75 11.58
N HIS A 11 -9.62 -4.04 11.34
CA HIS A 11 -10.51 -4.36 10.25
C HIS A 11 -10.00 -3.69 8.99
N TYR A 12 -9.93 -4.45 7.91
CA TYR A 12 -9.45 -3.97 6.62
C TYR A 12 -10.32 -4.50 5.49
N HIS A 13 -10.35 -3.78 4.38
CA HIS A 13 -11.07 -4.19 3.20
C HIS A 13 -10.09 -4.74 2.15
N HIS A 14 -10.15 -6.03 1.88
CA HIS A 14 -9.41 -6.66 0.78
C HIS A 14 -10.19 -6.44 -0.52
N CYS A 15 -9.50 -6.26 -1.66
CA CYS A 15 -10.12 -5.96 -2.94
C CYS A 15 -9.88 -7.10 -3.96
N SER A 16 -10.33 -8.34 -3.69
CA SER A 16 -10.32 -9.45 -4.67
C SER A 16 -11.20 -9.23 -5.91
N ILE A 17 -10.62 -9.39 -7.11
CA ILE A 17 -11.35 -9.49 -8.38
C ILE A 17 -11.63 -10.96 -8.68
N GLY A 18 -12.87 -11.28 -9.06
CA GLY A 18 -13.25 -12.63 -9.50
C GLY A 18 -12.37 -13.14 -10.64
N GLY A 19 -11.72 -14.29 -10.46
CA GLY A 19 -10.81 -14.89 -11.44
C GLY A 19 -9.36 -14.39 -11.41
N VAL A 20 -9.09 -13.28 -10.71
CA VAL A 20 -7.74 -12.74 -10.53
C VAL A 20 -7.24 -12.97 -9.11
N GLY A 21 -8.12 -13.03 -8.08
CA GLY A 21 -7.79 -13.20 -6.66
C GLY A 21 -7.65 -11.86 -5.91
N GLU A 22 -7.10 -11.84 -4.69
CA GLU A 22 -6.95 -10.61 -3.87
C GLU A 22 -6.12 -9.53 -4.59
N ILE A 23 -6.63 -8.29 -4.62
CA ILE A 23 -5.91 -7.10 -5.12
C ILE A 23 -5.93 -6.05 -4.02
N PHE A 24 -4.80 -5.37 -3.84
CA PHE A 24 -4.69 -4.21 -2.96
C PHE A 24 -4.62 -2.93 -3.78
N ILE A 25 -5.40 -1.95 -3.37
CA ILE A 25 -5.39 -0.58 -3.91
C ILE A 25 -5.07 0.47 -2.83
N ASP A 26 -4.86 0.00 -1.61
CA ASP A 26 -4.48 0.78 -0.44
C ASP A 26 -3.18 0.22 0.13
N TYR A 27 -2.14 1.05 0.13
CA TYR A 27 -0.82 0.67 0.62
C TYR A 27 -0.83 0.35 2.11
N LEU A 28 -1.73 0.98 2.89
CA LEU A 28 -1.76 0.80 4.33
C LEU A 28 -2.18 -0.62 4.69
N THR A 29 -3.13 -1.19 3.95
CA THR A 29 -3.53 -2.59 4.08
C THR A 29 -2.36 -3.55 3.80
N VAL A 30 -1.58 -3.32 2.73
CA VAL A 30 -0.38 -4.12 2.43
C VAL A 30 0.67 -3.97 3.54
N GLN A 31 0.83 -2.77 4.06
CA GLN A 31 1.78 -2.50 5.13
C GLN A 31 1.40 -3.25 6.41
N LEU A 32 0.13 -3.23 6.80
CA LEU A 32 -0.35 -3.95 7.98
C LEU A 32 -0.16 -5.47 7.86
N LEU A 33 -0.38 -6.02 6.67
CA LEU A 33 -0.08 -7.43 6.36
C LEU A 33 1.41 -7.71 6.48
N PHE A 34 2.26 -6.84 5.93
CA PHE A 34 3.71 -6.94 6.03
C PHE A 34 4.18 -6.93 7.50
N LEU A 35 3.72 -5.97 8.29
CA LEU A 35 4.13 -5.84 9.69
C LEU A 35 3.69 -7.06 10.52
N LYS A 36 2.49 -7.60 10.26
CA LYS A 36 2.04 -8.83 10.92
C LYS A 36 2.86 -10.06 10.52
N THR A 37 3.14 -10.24 9.23
CA THR A 37 3.74 -11.47 8.68
C THR A 37 5.27 -11.49 8.77
N VAL A 38 5.91 -10.33 8.59
CA VAL A 38 7.37 -10.20 8.49
C VAL A 38 7.99 -9.79 9.81
N LEU A 39 7.50 -8.69 10.41
CA LEU A 39 8.03 -8.19 11.68
C LEU A 39 7.40 -8.88 12.89
N ASN A 40 6.61 -9.93 12.65
CA ASN A 40 5.97 -10.79 13.65
C ASN A 40 5.37 -9.96 14.79
N CYS A 41 4.41 -9.09 14.45
CA CYS A 41 3.69 -8.27 15.42
C CYS A 41 2.46 -9.04 15.98
N PRO A 42 2.59 -9.84 17.07
CA PRO A 42 1.55 -10.77 17.52
C PRO A 42 0.28 -10.08 18.04
N PHE A 43 0.37 -8.81 18.44
CA PHE A 43 -0.78 -8.06 18.94
C PHE A 43 -1.73 -7.63 17.81
N ILE A 44 -1.33 -7.74 16.53
CA ILE A 44 -2.18 -7.40 15.40
C ILE A 44 -3.09 -8.57 15.06
N HIS A 45 -4.39 -8.35 15.19
CA HIS A 45 -5.40 -9.26 14.67
C HIS A 45 -6.08 -8.63 13.45
N LEU A 46 -5.77 -9.14 12.26
CA LEU A 46 -6.36 -8.66 11.01
C LEU A 46 -7.70 -9.36 10.76
N VAL A 47 -8.76 -8.58 10.53
CA VAL A 47 -10.11 -9.04 10.20
C VAL A 47 -10.49 -8.50 8.83
N GLY A 48 -10.65 -9.40 7.85
CA GLY A 48 -11.05 -9.02 6.50
C GLY A 48 -12.55 -8.78 6.43
N GLU A 49 -12.95 -7.60 5.95
CA GLU A 49 -14.34 -7.20 5.81
C GLU A 49 -14.77 -7.21 4.34
N ALA A 50 -15.97 -7.73 4.08
CA ALA A 50 -16.55 -7.75 2.74
C ALA A 50 -17.23 -6.42 2.38
N HIS A 51 -17.72 -5.69 3.37
CA HIS A 51 -18.31 -4.38 3.18
C HIS A 51 -17.22 -3.31 3.10
N PRO A 52 -17.36 -2.27 2.25
CA PRO A 52 -16.34 -1.23 2.05
C PRO A 52 -16.47 -0.08 3.06
N PHE A 53 -17.53 -0.08 3.86
CA PHE A 53 -17.72 0.83 4.98
C PHE A 53 -18.09 0.03 6.23
N SER A 54 -17.65 0.51 7.38
CA SER A 54 -18.16 0.08 8.67
C SER A 54 -19.00 1.17 9.30
N SER A 55 -19.68 0.83 10.40
CA SER A 55 -20.31 1.82 11.29
C SER A 55 -19.31 2.81 11.89
N TYR A 56 -18.01 2.52 11.78
CA TYR A 56 -16.92 3.31 12.33
C TYR A 56 -16.18 4.15 11.28
N GLY A 57 -16.45 3.96 9.98
CA GLY A 57 -15.91 4.80 8.91
C GLY A 57 -15.25 4.00 7.78
N SER A 58 -14.19 4.59 7.21
CA SER A 58 -13.39 3.99 6.13
C SER A 58 -12.37 2.98 6.68
N TYR A 59 -12.12 1.95 5.90
CA TYR A 59 -11.04 1.00 6.18
C TYR A 59 -9.66 1.56 5.77
N PRO A 60 -8.58 1.07 6.40
CA PRO A 60 -8.59 0.24 7.61
C PRO A 60 -8.85 1.09 8.87
N TYR A 61 -9.51 0.48 9.86
CA TYR A 61 -9.64 1.01 11.21
C TYR A 61 -9.30 -0.08 12.22
N ALA A 62 -8.84 0.29 13.41
CA ALA A 62 -8.44 -0.64 14.44
C ALA A 62 -9.11 -0.39 15.77
N PHE A 63 -9.61 -1.44 16.41
CA PHE A 63 -9.99 -1.40 17.82
C PHE A 63 -8.77 -1.67 18.68
N ASN A 64 -8.40 -0.69 19.48
CA ASN A 64 -7.39 -0.85 20.51
C ASN A 64 -8.07 -1.36 21.79
N THR A 65 -7.86 -2.63 22.11
CA THR A 65 -8.51 -3.23 23.29
C THR A 65 -7.94 -2.74 24.62
N LEU A 66 -6.78 -2.06 24.61
CA LEU A 66 -6.15 -1.53 25.82
C LEU A 66 -6.75 -0.18 26.21
N GLU A 67 -6.88 0.74 25.26
CA GLU A 67 -7.40 2.10 25.52
C GLU A 67 -8.91 2.22 25.27
N GLY A 68 -9.52 1.24 24.60
CA GLY A 68 -10.95 1.26 24.27
C GLY A 68 -11.33 2.31 23.21
N ASN A 69 -10.36 2.79 22.43
CA ASN A 69 -10.55 3.73 21.32
C ASN A 69 -10.46 3.03 19.96
N ILE A 70 -10.84 3.80 18.92
CA ILE A 70 -10.75 3.39 17.52
C ILE A 70 -9.68 4.25 16.86
N LEU A 71 -8.75 3.60 16.17
CA LEU A 71 -7.67 4.25 15.42
C LEU A 71 -7.95 4.15 13.92
N PHE A 72 -7.66 5.21 13.17
CA PHE A 72 -7.91 5.28 11.73
C PHE A 72 -6.64 5.53 10.92
N GLY A 73 -6.51 4.86 9.78
CA GLY A 73 -5.45 5.18 8.82
C GLY A 73 -4.04 5.14 9.43
N ALA A 74 -3.31 6.25 9.33
CA ALA A 74 -1.95 6.37 9.86
C ALA A 74 -1.86 6.25 11.39
N GLU A 75 -2.93 6.55 12.14
CA GLU A 75 -2.95 6.40 13.61
C GLU A 75 -2.69 4.95 14.04
N ILE A 76 -3.12 3.98 13.23
CA ILE A 76 -2.86 2.56 13.45
C ILE A 76 -1.34 2.30 13.42
N ILE A 77 -0.67 2.87 12.43
CA ILE A 77 0.78 2.70 12.24
C ILE A 77 1.56 3.42 13.32
N ASP A 78 1.18 4.65 13.68
CA ASP A 78 1.86 5.41 14.73
C ASP A 78 1.71 4.74 16.09
N TYR A 79 0.52 4.18 16.38
CA TYR A 79 0.33 3.34 17.55
C TYR A 79 1.26 2.12 17.53
N MET A 80 1.35 1.44 16.39
CA MET A 80 2.23 0.27 16.26
C MET A 80 3.71 0.61 16.39
N LYS A 81 4.17 1.75 15.84
CA LYS A 81 5.55 2.23 16.03
C LYS A 81 5.87 2.41 17.51
N ASN A 82 4.94 2.96 18.28
CA ASN A 82 5.12 3.15 19.72
C ASN A 82 5.15 1.82 20.50
N VAL A 83 4.31 0.86 20.11
CA VAL A 83 4.23 -0.46 20.78
C VAL A 83 5.44 -1.35 20.46
N TYR A 84 5.87 -1.38 19.20
CA TYR A 84 6.93 -2.27 18.72
C TYR A 84 8.30 -1.60 18.65
N LEU A 85 8.38 -0.28 18.90
CA LEU A 85 9.61 0.51 18.82
C LEU A 85 10.34 0.30 17.48
N PHE A 86 9.58 0.34 16.38
CA PHE A 86 10.17 0.25 15.05
C PHE A 86 11.21 1.35 14.87
N ASP A 87 12.39 0.98 14.38
CA ASP A 87 13.47 1.93 14.18
C ASP A 87 13.07 2.99 13.13
N SER A 88 12.96 4.24 13.58
CA SER A 88 12.65 5.39 12.71
C SER A 88 13.90 5.99 12.07
N ILE A 89 15.10 5.67 12.56
CA ILE A 89 16.36 6.31 12.16
C ILE A 89 16.62 6.09 10.66
N GLU A 90 16.38 4.88 10.16
CA GLU A 90 16.58 4.56 8.74
C GLU A 90 15.52 5.22 7.84
N TYR A 91 14.34 5.54 8.37
CA TYR A 91 13.23 6.12 7.61
C TYR A 91 13.25 7.65 7.59
N GLU A 92 13.64 8.31 8.69
CA GLU A 92 13.57 9.76 8.86
C GLU A 92 14.16 10.56 7.67
N PRO A 93 15.33 10.19 7.11
CA PRO A 93 15.89 10.90 5.96
C PRO A 93 15.03 10.81 4.69
N TYR A 94 14.20 9.77 4.58
CA TYR A 94 13.41 9.46 3.38
C TYR A 94 11.91 9.70 3.57
N PHE A 95 11.49 10.28 4.71
CA PHE A 95 10.09 10.56 5.01
C PHE A 95 9.37 11.29 3.87
N GLY A 96 9.98 12.36 3.36
CA GLY A 96 9.42 13.16 2.25
C GLY A 96 9.30 12.35 0.96
N VAL A 97 10.33 11.58 0.61
CA VAL A 97 10.39 10.73 -0.59
C VAL A 97 9.27 9.69 -0.58
N VAL A 98 9.09 9.01 0.56
CA VAL A 98 8.04 7.98 0.72
C VAL A 98 6.65 8.61 0.66
N ASN A 99 6.44 9.76 1.30
CA ASN A 99 5.14 10.43 1.27
C ASN A 99 4.77 10.92 -0.14
N GLU A 100 5.74 11.43 -0.88
CA GLU A 100 5.53 11.80 -2.28
C GLU A 100 5.22 10.56 -3.14
N LEU A 101 5.90 9.44 -2.91
CA LEU A 101 5.59 8.17 -3.57
C LEU A 101 4.17 7.68 -3.28
N LYS A 102 3.70 7.79 -2.03
CA LYS A 102 2.32 7.45 -1.64
C LYS A 102 1.32 8.31 -2.40
N ALA A 103 1.56 9.62 -2.46
CA ALA A 103 0.68 10.55 -3.17
C ALA A 103 0.65 10.25 -4.69
N ILE A 104 1.80 9.90 -5.28
CA ILE A 104 1.87 9.46 -6.68
C ILE A 104 1.10 8.15 -6.91
N LEU A 105 1.19 7.18 -6.00
CA LEU A 105 0.37 5.96 -6.06
C LEU A 105 -1.13 6.31 -6.03
N GLU A 106 -1.55 7.19 -5.10
CA GLU A 106 -2.95 7.64 -5.02
C GLU A 106 -3.42 8.29 -6.32
N TYR A 107 -2.58 9.12 -6.94
CA TYR A 107 -2.83 9.71 -8.25
C TYR A 107 -3.10 8.64 -9.32
N PHE A 108 -2.21 7.64 -9.46
CA PHE A 108 -2.40 6.61 -10.48
C PHE A 108 -3.61 5.71 -10.23
N VAL A 109 -3.92 5.41 -8.97
CA VAL A 109 -5.07 4.55 -8.65
C VAL A 109 -6.40 5.27 -8.83
N TRP A 110 -6.48 6.55 -8.46
CA TRP A 110 -7.76 7.27 -8.34
C TRP A 110 -7.99 8.40 -9.35
N VAL A 111 -6.92 9.04 -9.82
CA VAL A 111 -7.00 10.24 -10.66
C VAL A 111 -6.77 9.92 -12.12
N ASP A 112 -5.74 9.12 -12.43
CA ASP A 112 -5.45 8.67 -13.80
C ASP A 112 -6.69 8.00 -14.42
N GLU A 113 -7.18 8.56 -15.52
CA GLU A 113 -8.47 8.17 -16.07
C GLU A 113 -8.48 6.74 -16.62
N GLU A 114 -7.40 6.34 -17.29
CA GLU A 114 -7.29 5.04 -17.92
C GLU A 114 -7.17 3.94 -16.87
N ILE A 115 -6.30 4.11 -15.88
CA ILE A 115 -6.16 3.17 -14.77
C ILE A 115 -7.45 3.13 -13.95
N TYR A 116 -8.04 4.28 -13.60
CA TYR A 116 -9.26 4.30 -12.80
C TYR A 116 -10.42 3.59 -13.51
N ASN A 117 -10.69 3.93 -14.77
CA ASN A 117 -11.85 3.39 -15.48
C ASN A 117 -11.69 1.90 -15.80
N ASN A 118 -10.47 1.45 -16.08
CA ASN A 118 -10.22 0.10 -16.57
C ASN A 118 -9.71 -0.89 -15.52
N PHE A 119 -9.16 -0.42 -14.41
CA PHE A 119 -8.66 -1.23 -13.31
C PHE A 119 -9.42 -0.91 -12.01
N THR A 120 -9.15 0.24 -11.38
CA THR A 120 -9.63 0.54 -10.02
C THR A 120 -11.15 0.44 -9.89
N LYS A 121 -11.91 1.09 -10.78
CA LYS A 121 -13.38 1.06 -10.77
C LYS A 121 -13.93 -0.34 -10.98
N LYS A 122 -13.28 -1.19 -11.78
CA LYS A 122 -13.74 -2.57 -12.03
C LYS A 122 -13.65 -3.42 -10.77
N ILE A 123 -12.61 -3.22 -9.95
CA ILE A 123 -12.48 -3.91 -8.65
C ILE A 123 -13.72 -3.71 -7.78
N TYR A 124 -14.21 -2.47 -7.70
CA TYR A 124 -15.41 -2.15 -6.95
C TYR A 124 -16.68 -2.65 -7.64
N LYS A 125 -16.76 -2.54 -8.98
CA LYS A 125 -17.90 -3.03 -9.77
C LYS A 125 -18.13 -4.53 -9.58
N ASP A 126 -17.07 -5.32 -9.53
CA ASP A 126 -17.16 -6.78 -9.46
C ASP A 126 -17.54 -7.28 -8.05
N ARG A 127 -17.46 -6.40 -7.03
CA ARG A 127 -17.73 -6.72 -5.62
C ARG A 127 -19.07 -6.23 -5.11
N PHE A 128 -19.55 -5.11 -5.65
CA PHE A 128 -20.66 -4.39 -5.10
C PHE A 128 -21.80 -4.29 -6.10
N PHE A 129 -23.04 -4.35 -5.59
CA PHE A 129 -24.21 -4.17 -6.43
C PHE A 129 -24.21 -2.78 -7.10
N TYR A 130 -24.88 -2.69 -8.24
CA TYR A 130 -24.73 -1.60 -9.21
C TYR A 130 -24.77 -0.19 -8.61
N LEU A 131 -25.84 0.14 -7.87
CA LEU A 131 -26.02 1.48 -7.31
C LEU A 131 -24.96 1.82 -6.26
N TYR A 132 -24.51 0.83 -5.51
CA TYR A 132 -23.59 1.03 -4.41
C TYR A 132 -22.16 1.24 -4.87
N TYR A 133 -21.67 0.46 -5.83
CA TYR A 133 -20.33 0.68 -6.37
C TYR A 133 -20.22 2.04 -7.06
N ILE A 134 -21.28 2.49 -7.74
CA ILE A 134 -21.30 3.81 -8.40
C ILE A 134 -21.17 4.92 -7.36
N TYR A 135 -21.98 4.87 -6.30
CA TYR A 135 -21.93 5.84 -5.22
C TYR A 135 -20.53 5.87 -4.56
N LEU A 136 -20.03 4.69 -4.17
CA LEU A 136 -18.75 4.51 -3.49
C LEU A 136 -17.59 5.04 -4.32
N THR A 137 -17.45 4.59 -5.56
CA THR A 137 -16.33 4.97 -6.43
C THR A 137 -16.37 6.45 -6.78
N ARG A 138 -17.57 7.04 -6.96
CA ARG A 138 -17.70 8.49 -7.17
C ARG A 138 -17.24 9.30 -5.96
N ARG A 139 -17.61 8.86 -4.75
CA ARG A 139 -17.20 9.53 -3.51
C ARG A 139 -15.69 9.43 -3.30
N LEU A 140 -15.12 8.23 -3.37
CA LEU A 140 -13.68 8.00 -3.17
C LEU A 140 -12.83 8.69 -4.24
N ARG A 141 -13.24 8.64 -5.51
CA ARG A 141 -12.54 9.36 -6.58
C ARG A 141 -12.54 10.86 -6.34
N ARG A 142 -13.66 11.45 -5.91
CA ARG A 142 -13.71 12.89 -5.60
C ARG A 142 -12.76 13.25 -4.45
N GLU A 143 -12.82 12.51 -3.35
CA GLU A 143 -11.98 12.74 -2.17
C GLU A 143 -10.48 12.64 -2.52
N ASN A 144 -10.06 11.61 -3.27
CA ASN A 144 -8.67 11.43 -3.65
C ASN A 144 -8.22 12.41 -4.75
N TYR A 145 -9.13 12.83 -5.64
CA TYR A 145 -8.85 13.87 -6.62
C TYR A 145 -8.55 15.22 -5.95
N GLU A 146 -9.37 15.62 -4.98
CA GLU A 146 -9.13 16.84 -4.19
C GLU A 146 -7.79 16.80 -3.45
N LYS A 147 -7.44 15.66 -2.82
CA LYS A 147 -6.14 15.46 -2.18
C LYS A 147 -4.97 15.59 -3.17
N CYS A 148 -5.06 14.94 -4.33
CA CYS A 148 -4.02 15.01 -5.35
C CYS A 148 -3.83 16.43 -5.90
N GLN A 149 -4.92 17.19 -6.06
CA GLN A 149 -4.84 18.59 -6.46
C GLN A 149 -4.13 19.44 -5.40
N MET A 150 -4.47 19.27 -4.11
CA MET A 150 -3.81 19.99 -3.02
C MET A 150 -2.31 19.64 -2.92
N ALA A 151 -1.93 18.41 -3.29
CA ALA A 151 -0.54 17.96 -3.36
C ALA A 151 0.20 18.40 -4.64
N GLY A 152 -0.47 19.10 -5.57
CA GLY A 152 0.13 19.53 -6.84
C GLY A 152 0.46 18.37 -7.79
N LEU A 153 -0.40 17.34 -7.82
CA LEU A 153 -0.30 16.16 -8.69
C LEU A 153 -1.25 16.22 -9.90
N ASP A 154 -1.60 17.43 -10.35
CA ASP A 154 -2.51 17.67 -11.48
C ASP A 154 -1.87 17.41 -12.86
N ASN A 155 -0.54 17.35 -12.94
CA ASN A 155 0.20 17.14 -14.18
C ASN A 155 0.83 15.75 -14.27
N HIS A 156 0.35 14.93 -15.21
CA HIS A 156 0.83 13.57 -15.45
C HIS A 156 2.35 13.48 -15.70
N ASN A 157 2.88 14.31 -16.60
CA ASN A 157 4.30 14.28 -16.98
C ASN A 157 5.21 14.67 -15.82
N LEU A 158 4.76 15.62 -14.99
CA LEU A 158 5.47 16.01 -13.78
C LEU A 158 5.47 14.86 -12.76
N ASN A 159 4.34 14.18 -12.58
CA ASN A 159 4.23 13.03 -11.68
C ASN A 159 5.14 11.88 -12.13
N ILE A 160 5.23 11.60 -13.44
CA ILE A 160 6.18 10.62 -14.00
C ILE A 160 7.64 11.03 -13.75
N THR A 161 7.97 12.30 -13.91
CA THR A 161 9.33 12.80 -13.66
C THR A 161 9.70 12.67 -12.19
N ARG A 162 8.81 13.08 -11.28
CA ARG A 162 8.96 12.90 -9.83
C ARG A 162 9.12 11.42 -9.46
N LEU A 163 8.29 10.54 -10.03
CA LEU A 163 8.38 9.10 -9.83
C LEU A 163 9.77 8.57 -10.23
N LYS A 164 10.29 8.93 -11.41
CA LYS A 164 11.63 8.49 -11.86
C LYS A 164 12.73 8.92 -10.90
N THR A 165 12.67 10.15 -10.38
CA THR A 165 13.61 10.65 -9.37
C THR A 165 13.52 9.83 -8.08
N ILE A 166 12.30 9.63 -7.57
CA ILE A 166 12.06 8.84 -6.36
C ILE A 166 12.55 7.40 -6.51
N LEU A 167 12.25 6.74 -7.63
CA LEU A 167 12.71 5.37 -7.90
C LEU A 167 14.24 5.29 -7.98
N SER A 168 14.90 6.34 -8.48
CA SER A 168 16.38 6.38 -8.50
C SER A 168 16.95 6.48 -7.08
N ILE A 169 16.37 7.34 -6.22
CA ILE A 169 16.75 7.45 -4.81
C ILE A 169 16.51 6.10 -4.09
N LEU A 170 15.36 5.48 -4.29
CA LEU A 170 15.03 4.22 -3.65
C LEU A 170 15.93 3.07 -4.13
N GLU A 171 16.31 3.04 -5.40
CA GLU A 171 17.27 2.04 -5.91
C GLU A 171 18.61 2.15 -5.19
N GLU A 172 19.14 3.36 -5.04
CA GLU A 172 20.42 3.60 -4.33
C GLU A 172 20.35 3.16 -2.87
N VAL A 173 19.24 3.42 -2.18
CA VAL A 173 19.10 3.15 -0.75
C VAL A 173 18.79 1.67 -0.47
N LEU A 174 17.85 1.09 -1.21
CA LEU A 174 17.37 -0.28 -0.97
C LEU A 174 18.27 -1.34 -1.62
N CYS A 175 18.94 -1.00 -2.72
CA CYS A 175 19.65 -1.96 -3.57
C CYS A 175 21.17 -1.73 -3.67
N SER A 176 21.75 -0.77 -2.93
CA SER A 176 23.21 -0.61 -2.86
C SER A 176 23.89 -1.89 -2.35
N GLY A 177 25.13 -2.14 -2.76
CA GLY A 177 25.84 -3.42 -2.57
C GLY A 177 25.91 -3.93 -1.13
N ASP A 178 25.96 -3.04 -0.13
CA ASP A 178 25.94 -3.41 1.30
C ASP A 178 24.53 -3.82 1.80
N ASN A 179 23.48 -3.39 1.11
CA ASN A 179 22.07 -3.70 1.34
C ASN A 179 21.52 -4.75 0.37
N SER A 180 22.35 -5.21 -0.57
CA SER A 180 21.96 -6.20 -1.57
C SER A 180 21.48 -7.45 -0.87
N THR A 181 20.28 -7.86 -1.27
CA THR A 181 19.46 -9.05 -0.99
C THR A 181 20.21 -10.38 -0.74
N GLY A 182 21.20 -10.41 0.14
CA GLY A 182 21.67 -11.61 0.79
C GLY A 182 20.58 -12.09 1.74
N GLU A 183 20.44 -13.40 1.87
CA GLU A 183 19.47 -14.07 2.75
C GLU A 183 19.58 -13.65 4.25
N GLY A 184 20.57 -12.81 4.61
CA GLY A 184 20.86 -12.34 5.96
C GLY A 184 20.60 -10.86 6.27
N ARG A 185 20.07 -10.01 5.36
CA ARG A 185 19.64 -8.66 5.77
C ARG A 185 18.32 -8.75 6.53
N ASP A 186 18.31 -8.24 7.77
CA ASP A 186 17.08 -8.08 8.54
C ASP A 186 16.21 -7.01 7.88
N VAL A 187 14.93 -7.35 7.72
CA VAL A 187 13.95 -6.46 7.10
C VAL A 187 13.52 -5.43 8.13
N CYS A 188 13.56 -4.16 7.75
CA CYS A 188 13.20 -3.07 8.65
C CYS A 188 11.82 -2.46 8.32
N TYR A 189 11.39 -1.50 9.13
CA TYR A 189 10.14 -0.79 8.92
C TYR A 189 10.14 0.01 7.61
N PHE A 190 11.28 0.56 7.20
CA PHE A 190 11.41 1.27 5.93
C PHE A 190 11.12 0.36 4.73
N ASP A 191 11.67 -0.87 4.74
CA ASP A 191 11.40 -1.87 3.70
C ASP A 191 9.90 -2.18 3.60
N SER A 192 9.18 -2.22 4.73
CA SER A 192 7.73 -2.47 4.73
C SER A 192 6.95 -1.38 3.98
N MET A 193 7.33 -0.10 4.12
CA MET A 193 6.67 1.01 3.43
C MET A 193 6.97 0.98 1.94
N CYS A 194 8.24 0.82 1.57
CA CYS A 194 8.66 0.75 0.18
C CYS A 194 8.01 -0.43 -0.53
N PHE A 195 8.01 -1.62 0.09
CA PHE A 195 7.31 -2.79 -0.44
C PHE A 195 5.83 -2.53 -0.66
N SER A 196 5.15 -1.93 0.32
CA SER A 196 3.70 -1.74 0.28
C SER A 196 3.24 -0.83 -0.86
N ILE A 197 4.03 0.21 -1.17
CA ILE A 197 3.70 1.15 -2.24
C ILE A 197 4.13 0.60 -3.61
N LEU A 198 5.37 0.10 -3.70
CA LEU A 198 5.93 -0.42 -4.95
C LEU A 198 5.18 -1.67 -5.44
N SER A 199 4.80 -2.58 -4.54
CA SER A 199 4.03 -3.77 -4.91
C SER A 199 2.71 -3.44 -5.59
N ILE A 200 2.00 -2.39 -5.15
CA ILE A 200 0.78 -1.94 -5.80
C ILE A 200 1.11 -1.29 -7.15
N LEU A 201 2.08 -0.39 -7.21
CA LEU A 201 2.49 0.27 -8.47
C LEU A 201 2.86 -0.75 -9.56
N TYR A 202 3.67 -1.74 -9.23
CA TYR A 202 4.06 -2.81 -10.16
C TYR A 202 2.90 -3.77 -10.50
N SER A 203 1.83 -3.77 -9.71
CA SER A 203 0.63 -4.58 -9.97
C SER A 203 -0.41 -3.84 -10.82
N LEU A 204 -0.20 -2.56 -11.15
CA LEU A 204 -1.05 -1.83 -12.08
C LEU A 204 -0.81 -2.33 -13.51
N PRO A 205 -1.85 -2.72 -14.29
CA PRO A 205 -1.65 -3.29 -15.61
C PRO A 205 -1.01 -2.30 -16.60
N SER A 206 0.10 -2.71 -17.22
CA SER A 206 0.91 -1.86 -18.11
C SER A 206 0.13 -1.25 -19.28
N LYS A 207 -0.84 -1.99 -19.83
CA LYS A 207 -1.68 -1.56 -20.96
C LYS A 207 -2.54 -0.32 -20.69
N PHE A 208 -2.68 0.12 -19.44
CA PHE A 208 -3.47 1.30 -19.10
C PHE A 208 -2.62 2.56 -18.95
N ASN A 209 -1.30 2.44 -18.79
CA ASN A 209 -0.42 3.60 -18.71
C ASN A 209 1.04 3.21 -19.06
N GLU A 210 1.43 3.45 -20.31
CA GLU A 210 2.77 3.07 -20.82
C GLU A 210 3.89 3.91 -20.18
N ASP A 211 3.65 5.19 -19.90
CA ASP A 211 4.64 6.09 -19.31
C ASP A 211 4.99 5.67 -17.87
N LEU A 212 3.96 5.33 -17.07
CA LEU A 212 4.12 4.75 -15.73
C LEU A 212 4.94 3.46 -15.80
N HIS A 213 4.56 2.57 -16.72
CA HIS A 213 5.23 1.29 -16.88
C HIS A 213 6.70 1.46 -17.29
N CYS A 214 7.00 2.35 -18.24
CA CYS A 214 8.38 2.68 -18.62
C CYS A 214 9.19 3.25 -17.45
N ALA A 215 8.58 4.09 -16.61
CA ALA A 215 9.22 4.62 -15.41
C ALA A 215 9.53 3.50 -14.40
N LEU A 216 8.57 2.62 -14.14
CA LEU A 216 8.73 1.49 -13.21
C LEU A 216 9.77 0.47 -13.67
N LEU A 217 9.81 0.14 -14.97
CA LEU A 217 10.77 -0.79 -15.56
C LEU A 217 12.19 -0.22 -15.69
N SER A 218 12.36 1.10 -15.58
CA SER A 218 13.69 1.73 -15.66
C SER A 218 14.64 1.33 -14.52
N ARG A 219 14.11 0.71 -13.46
CA ARG A 219 14.82 0.32 -12.22
C ARG A 219 14.57 -1.16 -11.88
N PRO A 220 15.18 -2.11 -12.61
CA PRO A 220 14.92 -3.54 -12.43
C PRO A 220 15.31 -4.07 -11.04
N SER A 221 16.25 -3.42 -10.35
CA SER A 221 16.66 -3.80 -9.00
C SER A 221 15.53 -3.68 -7.98
N LEU A 222 14.66 -2.67 -8.14
CA LEU A 222 13.50 -2.46 -7.27
C LEU A 222 12.40 -3.51 -7.50
N ILE A 223 12.25 -4.00 -8.73
CA ILE A 223 11.37 -5.13 -9.03
C ILE A 223 11.84 -6.36 -8.28
N GLU A 224 13.15 -6.61 -8.31
CA GLU A 224 13.75 -7.77 -7.65
C GLU A 224 13.67 -7.66 -6.12
N PHE A 225 13.82 -6.46 -5.56
CA PHE A 225 13.52 -6.18 -4.15
C PHE A 225 12.10 -6.60 -3.76
N VAL A 226 11.09 -6.10 -4.49
CA VAL A 226 9.68 -6.42 -4.23
C VAL A 226 9.40 -7.92 -4.42
N ARG A 227 9.93 -8.52 -5.48
CA ARG A 227 9.78 -9.95 -5.77
C ARG A 227 10.39 -10.82 -4.67
N ASN A 228 11.60 -10.49 -4.20
CA ASN A 228 12.29 -11.28 -3.18
C ASN A 228 11.61 -11.21 -1.82
N LEU A 229 11.16 -10.02 -1.40
CA LEU A 229 10.38 -9.89 -0.17
C LEU A 229 9.07 -10.68 -0.25
N ASN A 230 8.34 -10.59 -1.37
CA ASN A 230 7.08 -11.34 -1.50
C ASN A 230 7.33 -12.86 -1.57
N ARG A 231 8.38 -13.31 -2.25
CA ARG A 231 8.74 -14.73 -2.30
C ARG A 231 9.11 -15.29 -0.92
N ARG A 232 9.85 -14.51 -0.13
CA ARG A 232 10.31 -14.91 1.22
C ARG A 232 9.16 -14.94 2.23
N TYR A 233 8.27 -13.94 2.20
CA TYR A 233 7.28 -13.73 3.26
C TYR A 233 5.82 -13.92 2.85
N ARG A 234 5.54 -14.00 1.55
CA ARG A 234 4.18 -14.18 0.99
C ARG A 234 3.17 -13.14 1.49
N VAL A 235 3.60 -11.88 1.59
CA VAL A 235 2.75 -10.77 2.04
C VAL A 235 1.57 -10.56 1.08
N TRP A 236 1.82 -10.67 -0.22
CA TRP A 236 0.83 -10.68 -1.27
C TRP A 236 0.59 -12.12 -1.71
N GLU A 237 -0.48 -12.74 -1.18
CA GLU A 237 -0.75 -14.17 -1.34
C GLU A 237 -1.04 -14.57 -2.80
N ASN A 238 -1.58 -13.63 -3.57
CA ASN A 238 -2.05 -13.91 -4.92
C ASN A 238 -1.02 -13.53 -6.00
N GLU A 239 -0.32 -14.53 -6.51
CA GLU A 239 0.69 -14.38 -7.55
C GLU A 239 0.14 -13.88 -8.90
N LYS A 240 -1.16 -14.02 -9.18
CA LYS A 240 -1.74 -13.57 -10.47
C LYS A 240 -1.97 -12.07 -10.56
N SER A 241 -2.25 -11.42 -9.43
CA SER A 241 -2.40 -9.96 -9.37
C SER A 241 -1.08 -9.26 -9.05
N PHE A 242 -0.17 -9.95 -8.35
CA PHE A 242 1.13 -9.41 -7.99
C PHE A 242 2.03 -9.22 -9.22
N LEU A 243 2.61 -8.02 -9.36
CA LEU A 243 3.47 -7.65 -10.49
C LEU A 243 2.80 -7.83 -11.86
N GLN A 244 1.47 -7.70 -11.95
CA GLN A 244 0.74 -7.79 -13.23
C GLN A 244 1.22 -6.75 -14.27
N GLY A 245 1.80 -5.65 -13.81
CA GLY A 245 2.38 -4.61 -14.64
C GLY A 245 3.82 -4.88 -15.07
N ILE A 246 4.36 -6.09 -14.91
CA ILE A 246 5.72 -6.49 -15.32
C ILE A 246 5.63 -7.70 -16.23
#